data_AF-A0A1I8HGJ1-F1
#
_entry.id   AF-A0A1I8HGJ1-F1
#
_cell.length_a   1.000
_cell.length_b   1.000
_cell.length_c   1.000
_cell.angle_alpha   90.00
_cell.angle_beta   90.00
_cell.angle_gamma   90.00
#
_symmetry.space_group_name_H-M   'P 1'
#
loop_
_entity.id
_entity.type
_entity.pdbx_description
1 polymer ?
#
loop_
_entity_poly.entity_id
_entity_poly.type
_entity_poly.pdbx_seq_one_letter_code
_entity_poly.pdbx_strand_id
1 'polypeptide(L)'
;MLTAEAISCYTCTGCSVSFMSSEVTTVSGCNYCAKTVYPGLAIRSCLPSCSQASDSFGNVPYCCDGNLCNSGERLRGLSWLLLLLPAAALAAISCRQ
;
A
#
# COMPACT_ATOMS: atom_id res chain seq x y z
N MET A 1 -10.00 26.62 0.46
CA MET A 1 -10.03 25.17 0.74
C MET A 1 -9.02 24.54 -0.21
N LEU A 2 -7.91 23.99 0.29
CA LEU A 2 -7.04 23.15 -0.55
C LEU A 2 -7.82 21.86 -0.81
N THR A 3 -8.37 21.69 -2.00
CA THR A 3 -8.95 20.41 -2.42
C THR A 3 -7.81 19.43 -2.51
N ALA A 4 -7.77 18.41 -1.65
CA ALA A 4 -6.89 17.27 -1.86
C ALA A 4 -7.13 16.76 -3.29
N GLU A 5 -6.09 16.63 -4.09
CA GLU A 5 -6.24 16.14 -5.47
C GLU A 5 -6.84 14.74 -5.42
N ALA A 6 -7.94 14.54 -6.15
CA ALA A 6 -8.58 13.25 -6.20
C ALA A 6 -7.66 12.24 -6.89
N ILE A 7 -7.50 11.06 -6.28
CA ILE A 7 -6.60 10.01 -6.78
C ILE A 7 -7.36 9.01 -7.66
N SER A 8 -6.61 8.23 -8.42
CA SER A 8 -7.12 7.05 -9.12
C SER A 8 -6.83 5.77 -8.33
N CYS A 9 -7.77 4.84 -8.32
CA CYS A 9 -7.66 3.55 -7.62
C CYS A 9 -7.98 2.39 -8.55
N TYR A 10 -7.43 1.22 -8.25
CA TYR A 10 -7.91 -0.03 -8.85
C TYR A 10 -9.19 -0.50 -8.17
N THR A 11 -10.12 -1.05 -8.96
CA THR A 11 -11.36 -1.65 -8.48
C THR A 11 -11.54 -3.05 -9.02
N CYS A 12 -11.91 -4.00 -8.14
CA CYS A 12 -12.27 -5.36 -8.49
C CYS A 12 -13.10 -5.96 -7.34
N THR A 13 -13.98 -6.93 -7.65
CA THR A 13 -14.64 -7.76 -6.65
C THR A 13 -14.23 -9.21 -6.88
N GLY A 14 -13.34 -9.74 -6.05
CA GLY A 14 -12.87 -11.12 -6.17
C GLY A 14 -11.80 -11.33 -7.24
N CYS A 15 -10.87 -10.39 -7.38
CA CYS A 15 -9.68 -10.60 -8.20
C CYS A 15 -8.61 -11.39 -7.45
N SER A 16 -7.58 -11.83 -8.17
CA SER A 16 -6.40 -12.46 -7.61
C SER A 16 -5.77 -11.60 -6.49
N VAL A 17 -5.26 -12.27 -5.45
CA VAL A 17 -4.55 -11.59 -4.35
C VAL A 17 -3.35 -10.82 -4.89
N SER A 18 -2.58 -11.50 -5.76
CA SER A 18 -1.56 -10.90 -6.61
C SER A 18 -2.20 -9.98 -7.63
N PHE A 19 -1.58 -8.83 -7.86
CA PHE A 19 -2.09 -7.88 -8.84
C PHE A 19 -2.04 -8.45 -10.26
N MET A 20 -3.19 -8.47 -10.93
CA MET A 20 -3.33 -8.79 -12.35
C MET A 20 -4.08 -7.66 -13.04
N SER A 21 -3.42 -6.99 -14.00
CA SER A 21 -4.02 -5.85 -14.72
C SER A 21 -5.26 -6.24 -15.52
N SER A 22 -5.38 -7.51 -15.94
CA SER A 22 -6.54 -8.04 -16.66
C SER A 22 -7.81 -8.20 -15.80
N GLU A 23 -7.68 -8.16 -14.46
CA GLU A 23 -8.78 -8.41 -13.52
C GLU A 23 -9.26 -7.14 -12.80
N VAL A 24 -8.65 -5.99 -13.11
CA VAL A 24 -8.90 -4.72 -12.42
C VAL A 24 -9.34 -3.64 -13.40
N THR A 25 -10.15 -2.72 -12.91
CA THR A 25 -10.46 -1.46 -13.61
C THR A 25 -9.88 -0.29 -12.84
N THR A 26 -9.55 0.81 -13.52
CA THR A 26 -9.13 2.04 -12.87
C THR A 26 -10.30 3.01 -12.75
N VAL A 27 -10.50 3.58 -11.57
CA VAL A 27 -11.50 4.61 -11.29
C VAL A 27 -10.81 5.85 -10.72
N SER A 28 -11.11 7.03 -11.27
CA SER A 28 -10.62 8.33 -10.79
C SER A 28 -11.64 9.01 -9.88
N GLY A 29 -11.22 10.06 -9.17
CA GLY A 29 -12.13 10.81 -8.28
C GLY A 29 -12.20 10.26 -6.85
N CYS A 30 -11.23 9.45 -6.44
CA CYS A 30 -11.20 8.81 -5.13
C CYS A 30 -10.51 9.70 -4.08
N ASN A 31 -10.89 9.55 -2.81
CA ASN A 31 -10.11 10.10 -1.69
C ASN A 31 -9.12 9.06 -1.14
N TYR A 32 -9.52 7.79 -1.13
CA TYR A 32 -8.72 6.68 -0.67
C TYR A 32 -8.90 5.47 -1.57
N CYS A 33 -7.84 4.70 -1.75
CA CYS A 33 -7.91 3.37 -2.32
C CYS A 33 -7.90 2.32 -1.20
N ALA A 34 -8.70 1.27 -1.34
CA ALA A 34 -8.71 0.14 -0.42
C ALA A 34 -8.33 -1.18 -1.10
N LYS A 35 -7.74 -2.08 -0.30
CA LYS A 35 -7.52 -3.50 -0.61
C LYS A 35 -7.91 -4.32 0.61
N THR A 36 -8.86 -5.24 0.45
CA THR A 36 -9.15 -6.28 1.45
C THR A 36 -8.77 -7.62 0.86
N VAL A 37 -8.02 -8.42 1.62
CA VAL A 37 -7.62 -9.77 1.20
C VAL A 37 -8.44 -10.78 1.99
N TYR A 38 -9.02 -11.73 1.27
CA TYR A 38 -9.70 -12.91 1.77
C TYR A 38 -8.89 -14.16 1.39
N PRO A 39 -9.19 -15.33 1.96
CA PRO A 39 -8.58 -16.58 1.51
C PRO A 39 -8.79 -16.79 0.00
N GLY A 40 -7.71 -16.64 -0.78
CA GLY A 40 -7.68 -16.86 -2.22
C GLY A 40 -8.12 -15.70 -3.13
N LEU A 41 -8.60 -14.58 -2.58
CA LEU A 41 -9.05 -13.44 -3.40
C LEU A 41 -8.81 -12.09 -2.72
N ALA A 42 -8.90 -11.02 -3.52
CA ALA A 42 -8.86 -9.64 -3.06
C ALA A 42 -10.06 -8.85 -3.59
N ILE A 43 -10.47 -7.86 -2.80
CA ILE A 43 -11.38 -6.78 -3.19
C ILE A 43 -10.58 -5.50 -3.20
N ARG A 44 -10.72 -4.70 -4.27
CA ARG A 44 -10.07 -3.40 -4.43
C ARG A 44 -11.14 -2.35 -4.68
N SER A 45 -11.04 -1.19 -4.05
CA SER A 45 -12.13 -0.21 -4.03
C SER A 45 -11.64 1.23 -4.03
N CYS A 46 -12.43 2.11 -4.63
CA CYS A 46 -12.38 3.57 -4.48
C CYS A 46 -13.30 3.97 -3.32
N LEU A 47 -12.80 4.70 -2.31
CA LEU A 47 -13.58 5.06 -1.13
C LEU A 47 -13.56 6.58 -0.87
N PRO A 48 -14.69 7.15 -0.39
CA PRO A 48 -14.74 8.54 0.07
C PRO A 48 -14.06 8.74 1.42
N SER A 49 -13.98 7.69 2.23
CA SER A 49 -13.35 7.64 3.56
C SER A 49 -12.83 6.23 3.84
N CYS A 50 -11.74 6.12 4.58
CA CYS A 50 -11.22 4.82 5.02
C CYS A 50 -11.56 4.54 6.50
N SER A 51 -12.14 3.37 6.78
CA SER A 51 -12.29 2.82 8.12
C SER A 51 -11.49 1.52 8.26
N GLN A 52 -10.62 1.41 9.26
CA GLN A 52 -9.91 0.16 9.58
C GLN A 52 -10.76 -0.80 10.44
N ALA A 53 -12.03 -1.00 10.07
CA ALA A 53 -12.91 -1.93 10.75
C ALA A 53 -12.72 -3.35 10.19
N SER A 54 -12.67 -4.35 11.07
CA SER A 54 -12.68 -5.75 10.66
C SER A 54 -14.07 -6.17 10.21
N ASP A 55 -14.15 -6.98 9.16
CA ASP A 55 -15.40 -7.69 8.84
C ASP A 55 -15.67 -8.85 9.82
N SER A 56 -16.81 -9.53 9.66
CA SER A 56 -17.21 -10.66 10.50
C SER A 56 -16.24 -11.85 10.49
N PHE A 57 -15.31 -11.88 9.53
CA PHE A 57 -14.28 -12.91 9.40
C PHE A 57 -12.91 -12.42 9.89
N GLY A 58 -12.82 -11.20 10.43
CA GLY A 58 -11.59 -10.61 10.95
C GLY A 58 -10.70 -9.96 9.89
N ASN A 59 -11.15 -9.82 8.64
CA ASN A 59 -10.35 -9.18 7.59
C ASN A 59 -10.41 -7.65 7.75
N VAL A 60 -9.25 -7.01 7.72
CA VAL A 60 -9.13 -5.55 7.85
C VAL A 60 -8.74 -4.95 6.49
N PRO A 61 -9.48 -3.97 5.95
CA PRO A 61 -9.09 -3.28 4.73
C PRO A 61 -7.79 -2.51 4.95
N TYR A 62 -6.84 -2.67 4.03
CA TYR A 62 -5.72 -1.76 3.87
C TYR A 62 -6.18 -0.56 3.04
N CYS A 63 -5.89 0.65 3.50
CA CYS A 63 -6.15 1.87 2.74
C CYS A 63 -4.87 2.67 2.49
N CYS A 64 -4.89 3.45 1.42
CA CYS A 64 -3.83 4.38 1.04
C CYS A 64 -4.43 5.53 0.21
N ASP A 65 -3.70 6.64 0.13
CA ASP A 65 -4.14 7.93 -0.44
C ASP A 65 -3.24 8.39 -1.61
N GLY A 66 -2.57 7.45 -2.26
CA GLY A 66 -1.76 7.70 -3.47
C GLY A 66 -2.38 7.12 -4.74
N ASN A 67 -2.05 7.68 -5.90
CA ASN A 67 -2.49 7.13 -7.18
C ASN A 67 -2.12 5.65 -7.32
N LEU A 68 -3.14 4.81 -7.57
CA LEU A 68 -3.03 3.38 -7.86
C LEU A 68 -2.30 2.59 -6.75
N CYS A 69 -2.30 3.13 -5.53
CA CYS A 69 -1.54 2.59 -4.39
C CYS A 69 -2.07 1.24 -3.91
N ASN A 70 -3.33 0.92 -4.20
CA ASN A 70 -3.92 -0.38 -3.93
C ASN A 70 -3.61 -1.39 -5.04
N SER A 71 -2.38 -1.44 -5.55
CA SER A 71 -1.87 -2.51 -6.43
C SER A 71 -1.17 -3.59 -5.60
N GLY A 72 -0.26 -3.18 -4.73
CA GLY A 72 0.69 -4.05 -4.05
C GLY A 72 0.11 -5.00 -3.00
N GLU A 73 0.99 -5.90 -2.55
CA GLU A 73 0.89 -6.64 -1.30
C GLU A 73 1.26 -5.69 -0.16
N ARG A 74 0.53 -5.72 0.97
CA ARG A 74 0.84 -4.88 2.12
C ARG A 74 2.23 -5.27 2.64
N LEU A 75 3.27 -4.53 2.27
CA LEU A 75 4.61 -4.65 2.85
C LEU A 75 4.53 -4.22 4.32
N ARG A 76 4.06 -5.11 5.20
CA ARG A 76 4.22 -4.94 6.64
C ARG A 76 5.71 -5.06 6.95
N GLY A 77 6.40 -3.93 7.01
CA GLY A 77 7.48 -3.73 7.97
C GLY A 77 8.94 -4.01 7.56
N LEU A 78 9.32 -4.06 6.28
CA LEU A 78 10.75 -4.13 5.91
C LEU A 78 11.41 -2.76 5.66
N SER A 79 10.63 -1.67 5.56
CA SER A 79 11.18 -0.32 5.33
C SER A 79 11.99 0.23 6.51
N TRP A 80 11.90 -0.38 7.70
CA TRP A 80 12.66 0.04 8.89
C TRP A 80 14.09 -0.55 8.93
N LEU A 81 14.35 -1.64 8.19
CA LEU A 81 15.69 -2.26 8.14
C LEU A 81 16.68 -1.47 7.26
N LEU A 82 16.19 -0.63 6.34
CA LEU A 82 17.05 0.17 5.44
C LEU A 82 17.60 1.45 6.11
N LEU A 83 17.06 1.86 7.26
CA LEU A 83 17.51 3.04 8.01
C LEU A 83 18.60 2.72 9.05
N LEU A 84 18.97 1.44 9.23
CA LEU A 84 19.98 0.97 10.19
C LEU A 84 21.33 0.65 9.56
N LEU A 85 21.69 1.28 8.44
CA LEU A 85 23.06 1.31 7.93
C LEU A 85 23.75 2.62 8.35
N PRO A 86 24.20 2.78 9.61
CA PRO A 86 25.14 3.85 9.93
C PRO A 86 26.50 3.50 9.33
N ALA A 87 27.08 4.52 8.69
CA ALA A 87 28.40 4.53 8.06
C ALA A 87 29.51 4.01 8.99
N ALA A 88 29.84 2.72 8.89
CA ALA A 88 31.03 2.12 9.51
C ALA A 88 32.23 2.10 8.54
N ALA A 89 32.42 3.16 7.75
CA ALA A 89 33.50 3.24 6.77
C ALA A 89 34.18 4.60 6.81
N LEU A 90 34.72 5.02 7.96
CA LEU A 90 35.67 6.15 8.06
C LEU A 90 36.47 6.03 9.39
N ALA A 91 37.21 4.94 9.56
CA ALA A 91 38.25 4.85 10.59
C ALA A 91 39.34 3.85 10.17
N ALA A 92 39.96 4.08 9.01
CA ALA A 92 41.14 3.32 8.58
C ALA A 92 42.17 4.22 7.88
N ILE A 93 42.38 5.45 8.37
CA ILE A 93 43.53 6.29 7.97
C ILE A 93 44.01 7.11 9.18
N SER A 94 44.42 6.47 10.26
CA SER A 94 45.27 7.13 11.26
C SER A 94 46.01 6.10 12.12
N CYS A 95 46.87 5.30 11.49
CA CYS A 95 47.97 4.61 12.14
C CYS A 95 49.12 4.48 11.12
N ARG A 96 49.66 5.62 10.70
CA ARG A 96 51.03 5.73 10.21
C ARG A 96 51.55 7.11 10.60
N GLN A 97 52.12 7.19 11.79
CA GLN A 97 53.30 7.99 12.10
C GLN A 97 53.91 7.45 13.39
#